data_AF-A0A655EDF0-F1
#
_entry.id   AF-A0A655EDF0-F1
#
_cell.length_a   1.000
_cell.length_b   1.000
_cell.length_c   1.000
_cell.angle_alpha   90.00
_cell.angle_beta   90.00
_cell.angle_gamma   90.00
#
_symmetry.space_group_name_H-M   'P 1'
#
loop_
_entity.id
_entity.type
_entity.pdbx_description
1 polymer ?
#
loop_
_entity_poly.entity_id
_entity_poly.type
_entity_poly.pdbx_seq_one_letter_code
_entity_poly.pdbx_strand_id
1 'polypeptide(L)'
;MSAKAAIHNGKKDADPYRVGYFRFELDAGLWLLATGSESELGLLTRLLKGISALGGERTSGFGAFNLTESEAPAALTPTVDAASLMTLTTSLPTDDELEAALAGATYRLVKRSGFVASSTYADMPLRKRDIYKFAAGSVFSRPFQGGILDVSLGGNHPVYSYARPLFLALPESAA
;
A
#
# COMPACT_ATOMS: atom_id res chain seq x y z
N MET A 1 -21.20 6.51 -3.33
CA MET A 1 -21.45 5.05 -3.37
C MET A 1 -22.46 4.80 -4.49
N SER A 2 -22.30 3.76 -5.32
CA SER A 2 -23.29 3.44 -6.37
C SER A 2 -23.86 2.04 -6.16
N ALA A 3 -25.14 1.85 -6.50
CA ALA A 3 -25.78 0.54 -6.51
C ALA A 3 -25.54 -0.14 -7.87
N LYS A 4 -25.20 -1.42 -7.83
CA LYS A 4 -25.07 -2.31 -9.00
C LYS A 4 -25.85 -3.58 -8.75
N ALA A 5 -26.10 -4.36 -9.79
CA ALA A 5 -26.77 -5.65 -9.68
C ALA A 5 -26.01 -6.71 -10.48
N ALA A 6 -25.75 -7.86 -9.87
CA ALA A 6 -25.17 -9.01 -10.55
C ALA A 6 -26.28 -9.85 -11.18
N ILE A 7 -26.20 -10.07 -12.49
CA ILE A 7 -27.14 -10.90 -13.25
C ILE A 7 -26.49 -12.27 -13.45
N HIS A 8 -27.16 -13.33 -12.99
CA HIS A 8 -26.69 -14.70 -13.11
C HIS A 8 -27.55 -15.45 -14.13
N ASN A 9 -26.92 -16.06 -15.15
CA ASN A 9 -27.63 -16.89 -16.10
C ASN A 9 -28.36 -18.04 -15.36
N GLY A 10 -29.69 -18.11 -15.51
CA GLY A 10 -30.53 -19.12 -14.86
C GLY A 10 -31.20 -18.69 -13.55
N LYS A 11 -30.92 -17.48 -13.03
CA LYS A 11 -31.71 -16.87 -11.94
C LYS A 11 -32.67 -15.81 -12.50
N LYS A 12 -33.88 -15.73 -11.94
CA LYS A 12 -34.86 -14.68 -12.31
C LYS A 12 -34.53 -13.32 -11.70
N ASP A 13 -33.94 -13.31 -10.50
CA ASP A 13 -33.65 -12.09 -9.76
C ASP A 13 -32.17 -11.74 -9.82
N ALA A 14 -31.88 -10.44 -9.89
CA ALA A 14 -30.53 -9.90 -9.83
C ALA A 14 -30.13 -9.65 -8.37
N ASP A 15 -28.86 -9.88 -8.05
CA ASP A 15 -28.34 -9.69 -6.69
C ASP A 15 -27.74 -8.27 -6.55
N PRO A 16 -28.37 -7.34 -5.81
CA PRO A 16 -27.87 -5.99 -5.66
C PRO A 16 -26.62 -5.95 -4.78
N TYR A 17 -25.63 -5.16 -5.18
CA TYR A 17 -24.42 -4.89 -4.42
C TYR A 17 -24.05 -3.41 -4.50
N ARG A 18 -23.25 -2.94 -3.54
CA ARG A 18 -22.80 -1.54 -3.50
C ARG A 18 -21.30 -1.48 -3.76
N VAL A 19 -20.91 -0.49 -4.55
CA VAL A 19 -19.51 -0.18 -4.79
C VAL A 19 -19.20 1.21 -4.25
N GLY A 20 -18.18 1.27 -3.40
CA GLY A 20 -17.59 2.52 -2.91
C GLY A 20 -16.63 3.05 -3.97
N TYR A 21 -16.74 4.35 -4.26
CA TYR A 21 -15.83 5.06 -5.16
C TYR A 21 -15.35 6.32 -4.46
N PHE A 22 -14.10 6.67 -4.71
CA PHE A 22 -13.56 7.99 -4.38
C PHE A 22 -13.65 8.86 -5.63
N ARG A 23 -14.15 10.08 -5.45
CA ARG A 23 -14.12 11.12 -6.47
C ARG A 23 -13.21 12.21 -5.95
N PHE A 24 -12.22 12.58 -6.75
CA PHE A 24 -11.38 13.72 -6.46
C PHE A 24 -12.14 15.01 -6.83
N GLU A 25 -11.93 16.04 -6.03
CA GLU A 25 -12.30 17.40 -6.41
C GLU A 25 -11.47 17.88 -7.59
N LEU A 26 -11.88 19.00 -8.18
CA LEU A 26 -11.06 19.66 -9.19
C LEU A 26 -9.67 19.97 -8.61
N ASP A 27 -8.61 19.69 -9.37
CA ASP A 27 -7.20 19.87 -8.99
C ASP A 27 -6.73 19.06 -7.76
N ALA A 28 -7.52 18.07 -7.32
CA ALA A 28 -7.11 17.11 -6.31
C ALA A 28 -6.68 15.78 -6.95
N GLY A 29 -5.69 15.14 -6.34
CA GLY A 29 -5.17 13.85 -6.81
C GLY A 29 -4.45 13.08 -5.72
N LEU A 30 -3.80 11.99 -6.12
CA LEU A 30 -2.90 11.22 -5.28
C LEU A 30 -1.47 11.48 -5.70
N TRP A 31 -0.57 11.39 -4.73
CA TRP A 31 0.86 11.40 -4.94
C TRP A 31 1.47 10.23 -4.15
N LEU A 32 2.69 9.86 -4.54
CA LEU A 32 3.52 8.94 -3.79
C LEU A 32 4.93 9.50 -3.71
N LEU A 33 5.61 9.24 -2.60
CA LEU A 33 7.03 9.50 -2.45
C LEU A 33 7.80 8.21 -2.72
N ALA A 34 8.86 8.30 -3.53
CA ALA A 34 9.75 7.20 -3.79
C ALA A 34 11.20 7.65 -3.62
N THR A 35 12.02 6.78 -3.03
CA THR A 35 13.46 6.98 -2.89
C THR A 35 14.17 5.75 -3.43
N GLY A 36 15.26 5.96 -4.15
CA GLY A 36 16.08 4.89 -4.73
C GLY A 36 17.16 5.49 -5.62
N SER A 37 17.99 4.62 -6.18
CA SER A 37 18.90 5.01 -7.26
C SER A 37 18.13 5.46 -8.49
N GLU A 38 18.80 6.20 -9.38
CA GLU A 38 18.22 6.67 -10.64
C GLU A 38 17.65 5.52 -11.49
N SER A 39 18.33 4.36 -11.50
CA SER A 39 17.88 3.18 -12.24
C SER A 39 16.60 2.55 -11.64
N GLU A 40 16.49 2.50 -10.31
CA GLU A 40 15.31 2.01 -9.59
C GLU A 40 14.11 2.93 -9.79
N LEU A 41 14.31 4.25 -9.66
CA LEU A 41 13.28 5.25 -9.90
C LEU A 41 12.84 5.23 -11.37
N GLY A 42 13.78 5.12 -12.30
CA GLY A 42 13.49 4.97 -13.73
C GLY A 42 12.68 3.70 -14.04
N LEU A 43 12.95 2.59 -13.35
CA LEU A 43 12.14 1.38 -13.45
C LEU A 43 10.72 1.59 -12.90
N LEU A 44 10.59 2.19 -11.71
CA LEU A 44 9.29 2.50 -11.11
C LEU A 44 8.44 3.36 -12.05
N THR A 45 9.01 4.45 -12.58
CA THR A 45 8.35 5.33 -13.55
C THR A 45 7.88 4.56 -14.78
N ARG A 46 8.73 3.70 -15.36
CA ARG A 46 8.33 2.87 -16.52
C ARG A 46 7.20 1.91 -16.18
N LEU A 47 7.22 1.28 -15.00
CA LEU A 47 6.16 0.37 -14.56
C LEU A 47 4.83 1.12 -14.35
N LEU A 48 4.87 2.30 -13.73
CA LEU A 48 3.67 3.13 -13.54
C LEU A 48 3.09 3.64 -14.86
N LYS A 49 3.94 4.04 -15.82
CA LYS A 49 3.51 4.40 -17.17
C LYS A 49 2.96 3.20 -17.96
N GLY A 50 3.42 1.98 -17.63
CA GLY A 50 2.98 0.74 -18.28
C GLY A 50 1.64 0.20 -17.79
N ILE A 51 1.07 0.74 -16.71
CA ILE A 51 -0.26 0.34 -16.20
C ILE A 51 -1.29 1.42 -16.51
N SER A 52 -2.49 1.01 -16.90
CA SER A 52 -3.57 1.94 -17.29
C SER A 52 -4.44 2.40 -16.11
N ALA A 53 -4.47 1.64 -15.02
CA ALA A 53 -5.31 1.92 -13.85
C ALA A 53 -4.84 1.18 -12.59
N LEU A 54 -5.08 1.78 -11.42
CA LEU A 54 -4.76 1.23 -10.09
C LEU A 54 -6.02 0.88 -9.30
N GLY A 55 -6.03 -0.33 -8.73
CA GLY A 55 -7.10 -0.82 -7.85
C GLY A 55 -8.46 -0.94 -8.54
N GLY A 56 -9.52 -1.15 -7.74
CA GLY A 56 -10.92 -1.06 -8.17
C GLY A 56 -11.36 -1.90 -9.37
N GLU A 57 -12.53 -1.55 -9.91
CA GLU A 57 -13.13 -2.15 -11.10
C GLU A 57 -12.58 -1.48 -12.38
N ARG A 58 -11.31 -1.75 -12.72
CA ARG A 58 -10.59 -1.13 -13.85
C ARG A 58 -11.33 -1.23 -15.19
N THR A 59 -11.99 -2.36 -15.44
CA THR A 59 -12.77 -2.60 -16.67
C THR A 59 -14.03 -1.75 -16.79
N SER A 60 -14.50 -1.17 -15.68
CA SER A 60 -15.60 -0.21 -15.64
C SER A 60 -15.13 1.26 -15.64
N GLY A 61 -13.86 1.51 -15.95
CA GLY A 61 -13.29 2.86 -16.08
C GLY A 61 -12.74 3.48 -14.80
N PHE A 62 -12.67 2.74 -13.69
CA PHE A 62 -12.14 3.26 -12.42
C PHE A 62 -10.63 3.10 -12.28
N GLY A 63 -10.01 4.03 -11.54
CA GLY A 63 -8.60 3.95 -11.16
C GLY A 63 -7.61 4.38 -12.24
N ALA A 64 -8.09 4.83 -13.41
CA ALA A 64 -7.25 5.44 -14.44
C ALA A 64 -6.59 6.72 -13.90
N PHE A 65 -5.36 6.97 -14.34
CA PHE A 65 -4.57 8.12 -13.90
C PHE A 65 -3.61 8.59 -14.99
N ASN A 66 -3.17 9.84 -14.88
CA ASN A 66 -2.00 10.35 -15.58
C ASN A 66 -0.88 10.52 -14.57
N LEU A 67 0.35 10.18 -14.96
CA LEU A 67 1.52 10.31 -14.11
C LEU A 67 2.27 11.60 -14.43
N THR A 68 2.55 12.38 -13.40
CA THR A 68 3.47 13.53 -13.44
C THR A 68 4.59 13.28 -12.44
N GLU A 69 5.82 13.51 -12.88
CA GLU A 69 7.01 13.40 -12.05
C GLU A 69 7.39 14.81 -11.57
N SER A 70 7.69 14.95 -10.28
CA SER A 70 8.19 16.19 -9.69
C SER A 70 9.20 15.87 -8.61
N GLU A 71 10.09 16.82 -8.32
CA GLU A 71 10.90 16.74 -7.11
C GLU A 71 10.00 16.79 -5.86
N ALA A 72 10.39 16.04 -4.84
CA ALA A 72 9.71 16.07 -3.56
C ALA A 72 10.06 17.38 -2.83
N PRO A 73 9.10 18.02 -2.14
CA PRO A 73 9.40 19.12 -1.23
C PRO A 73 10.48 18.72 -0.21
N ALA A 74 11.43 19.61 0.09
CA ALA A 74 12.49 19.35 1.06
C ALA A 74 11.95 18.97 2.47
N ALA A 75 10.76 19.45 2.82
CA ALA A 75 10.09 19.07 4.06
C ALA A 75 9.67 17.59 4.13
N LEU A 76 9.67 16.88 2.99
CA LEU A 76 9.36 15.46 2.89
C LEU A 76 10.61 14.59 2.69
N THR A 77 11.82 15.14 2.88
CA THR A 77 13.07 14.38 2.77
C THR A 77 13.10 13.28 3.84
N PRO A 78 13.12 11.99 3.45
CA PRO A 78 13.14 10.91 4.42
C PRO A 78 14.46 10.87 5.19
N THR A 79 14.39 10.52 6.46
CA THR A 79 15.57 10.38 7.33
C THR A 79 15.30 9.35 8.41
N VAL A 80 16.38 8.79 8.95
CA VAL A 80 16.37 7.91 10.12
C VAL A 80 17.10 8.52 11.32
N ASP A 81 17.62 9.73 11.15
CA ASP A 81 18.41 10.45 12.15
C ASP A 81 17.53 11.46 12.90
N ALA A 82 16.66 10.94 13.77
CA ALA A 82 15.84 11.74 14.67
C ALA A 82 15.36 10.90 15.86
N ALA A 83 15.06 11.56 16.98
CA ALA A 83 14.50 10.92 18.17
C ALA A 83 13.04 10.45 17.97
N SER A 84 12.32 11.03 17.00
CA SER A 84 10.93 10.69 16.69
C SER A 84 10.75 10.57 15.17
N LEU A 85 10.37 9.37 14.73
CA LEU A 85 10.30 8.99 13.32
C LEU A 85 8.89 8.52 12.98
N MET A 86 8.23 9.22 12.06
CA MET A 86 6.92 8.84 11.53
C MET A 86 7.06 8.02 10.24
N THR A 87 6.34 6.91 10.12
CA THR A 87 6.32 6.13 8.87
C THR A 87 5.38 6.76 7.84
N LEU A 88 5.86 6.94 6.61
CA LEU A 88 5.04 7.38 5.46
C LEU A 88 4.44 6.19 4.68
N THR A 89 4.84 4.97 5.01
CA THR A 89 4.34 3.73 4.40
C THR A 89 3.69 2.85 5.47
N THR A 90 2.84 1.91 5.03
CA THR A 90 2.50 0.79 5.90
C THR A 90 3.68 -0.16 5.98
N SER A 91 4.16 -0.45 7.18
CA SER A 91 5.42 -1.16 7.39
C SER A 91 5.33 -2.19 8.51
N LEU A 92 6.24 -3.15 8.50
CA LEU A 92 6.35 -4.18 9.53
C LEU A 92 7.84 -4.45 9.74
N PRO A 93 8.39 -4.21 10.95
CA PRO A 93 9.73 -4.64 11.34
C PRO A 93 9.87 -6.15 11.15
N THR A 94 11.10 -6.61 10.95
CA THR A 94 11.37 -8.05 11.04
C THR A 94 11.15 -8.56 12.46
N ASP A 95 11.06 -9.88 12.65
CA ASP A 95 10.88 -10.48 13.97
C ASP A 95 11.99 -10.04 14.95
N ASP A 96 13.23 -9.93 14.46
CA ASP A 96 14.39 -9.49 15.26
C ASP A 96 14.36 -7.98 15.60
N GLU A 97 13.68 -7.17 14.77
CA GLU A 97 13.55 -5.72 14.97
C GLU A 97 12.35 -5.35 15.85
N LEU A 98 11.34 -6.23 15.94
CA LEU A 98 10.01 -5.90 16.44
C LEU A 98 10.02 -5.36 17.87
N GLU A 99 10.67 -6.05 18.80
CA GLU A 99 10.75 -5.64 20.21
C GLU A 99 11.41 -4.26 20.35
N ALA A 100 12.52 -4.04 19.63
CA ALA A 100 13.25 -2.79 19.66
C ALA A 100 12.46 -1.63 19.02
N ALA A 101 11.72 -1.90 17.95
CA ALA A 101 10.88 -0.92 17.28
C ALA A 101 9.68 -0.51 18.15
N LEU A 102 9.09 -1.45 18.90
CA LEU A 102 7.92 -1.18 19.75
C LEU A 102 8.24 -0.34 21.00
N ALA A 103 9.49 -0.33 21.45
CA ALA A 103 9.92 0.49 22.58
C ALA A 103 9.67 1.98 22.28
N GLY A 104 8.72 2.60 23.00
CA GLY A 104 8.38 4.02 22.84
C GLY A 104 7.54 4.34 21.59
N ALA A 105 7.01 3.35 20.88
CA ALA A 105 6.24 3.57 19.67
C ALA A 105 4.77 3.94 19.93
N THR A 106 4.21 4.81 19.09
CA THR A 106 2.78 5.12 19.02
C THR A 106 2.27 4.73 17.64
N TYR A 107 1.40 3.74 17.57
CA TYR A 107 1.05 3.13 16.29
C TYR A 107 -0.39 2.66 16.21
N ARG A 108 -0.84 2.44 14.98
CA ARG A 108 -2.09 1.72 14.68
C ARG A 108 -1.78 0.53 13.80
N LEU A 109 -2.34 -0.63 14.13
CA LEU A 109 -2.28 -1.81 13.27
C LEU A 109 -3.35 -1.73 12.18
N VAL A 110 -2.94 -2.07 10.96
CA VAL A 110 -3.83 -2.22 9.81
C VAL A 110 -3.71 -3.64 9.26
N LYS A 111 -4.86 -4.28 9.09
CA LYS A 111 -4.95 -5.57 8.43
C LYS A 111 -4.90 -5.39 6.92
N ARG A 112 -4.10 -6.23 6.24
CA ARG A 112 -4.08 -6.38 4.79
C ARG A 112 -4.40 -7.84 4.45
N SER A 113 -5.52 -8.01 3.77
CA SER A 113 -6.09 -9.30 3.40
C SER A 113 -6.59 -9.25 1.95
N GLY A 114 -6.94 -10.40 1.37
CA GLY A 114 -7.61 -10.44 0.07
C GLY A 114 -7.27 -11.68 -0.74
N PHE A 115 -7.71 -11.69 -1.99
CA PHE A 115 -7.38 -12.74 -2.95
C PHE A 115 -6.15 -12.36 -3.78
N VAL A 116 -5.45 -13.37 -4.29
CA VAL A 116 -4.32 -13.17 -5.21
C VAL A 116 -4.86 -12.90 -6.61
N ALA A 117 -4.51 -11.75 -7.17
CA ALA A 117 -4.91 -11.37 -8.53
C ALA A 117 -3.88 -11.90 -9.55
N SER A 118 -3.92 -13.20 -9.82
CA SER A 118 -3.09 -13.86 -10.82
C SER A 118 -3.82 -15.08 -11.39
N SER A 119 -3.90 -15.18 -12.71
CA SER A 119 -4.56 -16.29 -13.40
C SER A 119 -3.74 -17.59 -13.36
N THR A 120 -2.47 -17.53 -12.98
CA THR A 120 -1.57 -18.69 -12.91
C THR A 120 -1.28 -19.13 -11.48
N TYR A 121 -1.87 -18.46 -10.48
CA TYR A 121 -1.59 -18.74 -9.08
C TYR A 121 -2.25 -20.02 -8.56
N ALA A 122 -3.50 -20.28 -8.94
CA ALA A 122 -4.26 -21.47 -8.58
C ALA A 122 -5.46 -21.63 -9.53
N ASP A 123 -6.02 -22.83 -9.62
CA ASP A 123 -7.18 -23.14 -10.47
C ASP A 123 -8.46 -22.38 -10.03
N MET A 124 -8.54 -22.03 -8.74
CA MET A 124 -9.63 -21.29 -8.15
C MET A 124 -9.12 -20.04 -7.40
N PRO A 125 -9.90 -18.97 -7.28
CA PRO A 125 -9.51 -17.77 -6.53
C PRO A 125 -9.07 -18.10 -5.10
N LEU A 126 -7.78 -17.92 -4.82
CA LEU A 126 -7.18 -18.27 -3.54
C LEU A 126 -6.81 -17.03 -2.73
N ARG A 127 -7.11 -17.07 -1.42
CA ARG A 127 -6.74 -16.01 -0.48
C ARG A 127 -5.25 -16.05 -0.19
N LYS A 128 -4.63 -14.88 -0.13
CA LYS A 128 -3.29 -14.73 0.47
C LYS A 128 -3.40 -14.68 1.98
N ARG A 129 -2.30 -14.97 2.69
CA ARG A 129 -2.23 -14.83 4.15
C ARG A 129 -2.57 -13.39 4.56
N ASP A 130 -3.33 -13.28 5.64
CA ASP A 130 -3.57 -12.00 6.28
C ASP A 130 -2.27 -11.52 6.92
N ILE A 131 -1.95 -10.23 6.74
CA ILE A 131 -0.81 -9.59 7.38
C ILE A 131 -1.25 -8.34 8.12
N TYR A 132 -0.74 -8.15 9.32
CA TYR A 132 -0.94 -6.95 10.12
C TYR A 132 0.33 -6.10 10.03
N LYS A 133 0.16 -4.82 9.68
CA LYS A 133 1.26 -3.86 9.54
C LYS A 133 0.97 -2.64 10.38
N PHE A 134 2.01 -1.89 10.73
CA PHE A 134 1.82 -0.54 11.23
C PHE A 134 1.29 0.35 10.12
N ALA A 135 0.32 1.20 10.45
CA ALA A 135 -0.22 2.19 9.53
C ALA A 135 0.83 3.25 9.21
N ALA A 136 0.78 3.84 8.01
CA ALA A 136 1.42 5.13 7.77
C ALA A 136 0.88 6.16 8.79
N GLY A 137 1.76 7.01 9.29
CA GLY A 137 1.52 7.92 10.42
C GLY A 137 1.87 7.32 11.78
N SER A 138 2.32 6.07 11.86
CA SER A 138 2.82 5.50 13.13
C SER A 138 4.19 6.09 13.45
N VAL A 139 4.46 6.31 14.74
CA VAL A 139 5.65 6.98 15.24
C VAL A 139 6.50 6.02 16.06
N PHE A 140 7.80 6.04 15.83
CA PHE A 140 8.79 5.17 16.45
C PHE A 140 9.97 6.01 16.96
N SER A 141 10.55 5.63 18.10
CA SER A 141 11.77 6.28 18.60
C SER A 141 13.05 5.70 18.00
N ARG A 142 12.94 4.63 17.21
CA ARG A 142 14.04 3.96 16.53
C ARG A 142 13.61 3.54 15.13
N PRO A 143 14.49 3.67 14.12
CA PRO A 143 14.20 3.16 12.78
C PRO A 143 14.26 1.62 12.78
N PHE A 144 13.61 1.01 11.79
CA PHE A 144 13.70 -0.41 11.47
C PHE A 144 13.74 -0.59 9.95
N GLN A 145 14.23 -1.72 9.44
CA GLN A 145 14.34 -1.96 8.00
C GLN A 145 13.06 -2.54 7.41
N GLY A 146 12.37 -3.39 8.17
CA GLY A 146 11.24 -4.16 7.68
C GLY A 146 11.61 -5.04 6.49
N GLY A 147 10.63 -5.37 5.64
CA GLY A 147 10.91 -6.29 4.53
C GLY A 147 9.86 -6.40 3.45
N ILE A 148 10.08 -7.36 2.56
CA ILE A 148 9.14 -7.81 1.53
C ILE A 148 8.74 -9.22 1.91
N LEU A 149 7.50 -9.39 2.35
CA LEU A 149 7.05 -10.62 3.00
C LEU A 149 6.25 -11.48 2.03
N ASP A 150 6.55 -12.78 1.98
CA ASP A 150 5.73 -13.72 1.20
C ASP A 150 4.45 -14.04 1.96
N VAL A 151 3.32 -13.60 1.39
CA VAL A 151 1.97 -13.86 1.88
C VAL A 151 1.26 -14.92 1.03
N SER A 152 1.99 -15.67 0.20
CA SER A 152 1.44 -16.81 -0.54
C SER A 152 0.86 -17.87 0.43
N LEU A 153 -0.20 -18.55 0.01
CA LEU A 153 -0.84 -19.62 0.75
C LEU A 153 -1.27 -20.73 -0.22
N GLY A 154 -0.35 -21.65 -0.54
CA GLY A 154 -0.67 -22.86 -1.30
C GLY A 154 -0.88 -22.67 -2.81
N GLY A 155 -0.39 -21.56 -3.39
CA GLY A 155 -0.41 -21.33 -4.84
C GLY A 155 0.96 -21.52 -5.51
N ASN A 156 0.97 -21.36 -6.83
CA ASN A 156 2.07 -21.77 -7.72
C ASN A 156 3.29 -20.84 -7.73
N HIS A 157 3.20 -19.65 -7.14
CA HIS A 157 4.31 -18.70 -7.09
C HIS A 157 4.24 -17.82 -5.83
N PRO A 158 5.35 -17.21 -5.39
CA PRO A 158 5.32 -16.29 -4.25
C PRO A 158 4.39 -15.09 -4.48
N VAL A 159 3.88 -14.51 -3.39
CA VAL A 159 3.06 -13.30 -3.41
C VAL A 159 3.62 -12.33 -2.39
N TYR A 160 4.23 -11.26 -2.88
CA TYR A 160 4.98 -10.35 -2.03
C TYR A 160 4.15 -9.20 -1.50
N SER A 161 4.34 -8.90 -0.22
CA SER A 161 3.76 -7.76 0.48
C SER A 161 4.88 -6.81 0.92
N TYR A 162 4.97 -5.64 0.27
CA TYR A 162 5.93 -4.61 0.64
C TYR A 162 5.63 -4.05 2.03
N ALA A 163 6.58 -4.12 2.96
CA ALA A 163 6.42 -3.68 4.35
C ALA A 163 7.64 -2.89 4.86
N ARG A 164 8.41 -2.28 3.97
CA ARG A 164 9.54 -1.41 4.35
C ARG A 164 9.05 -0.01 4.71
N PRO A 165 9.56 0.59 5.79
CA PRO A 165 9.23 1.96 6.16
C PRO A 165 9.95 2.98 5.27
N LEU A 166 9.27 4.09 5.01
CA LEU A 166 9.92 5.36 4.71
C LEU A 166 9.70 6.27 5.91
N PHE A 167 10.77 6.75 6.54
CA PHE A 167 10.66 7.55 7.77
C PHE A 167 10.78 9.04 7.49
N LEU A 168 9.99 9.82 8.22
CA LEU A 168 10.09 11.27 8.29
C LEU A 168 10.38 11.67 9.74
N ALA A 169 11.35 12.56 9.96
CA ALA A 169 11.59 13.13 11.27
C ALA A 169 10.41 14.00 11.69
N LEU A 170 9.96 13.84 12.93
CA LEU A 170 9.06 14.80 13.56
C LEU A 170 9.87 15.84 14.33
N PRO A 171 9.44 17.11 14.35
CA PRO A 171 10.04 18.10 15.22
C PRO A 171 9.91 17.66 16.68
N GLU A 172 10.90 17.98 17.51
CA GLU A 172 10.79 17.75 18.95
C GLU A 172 9.55 18.48 19.47
N SER A 173 8.68 17.75 20.18
CA SER A 173 7.60 18.39 20.91
C SER A 173 8.23 19.23 22.01
N ALA A 174 8.01 20.55 21.98
CA ALA A 174 8.23 21.37 23.17
C ALA A 174 7.33 20.80 24.27
N ALA A 175 7.96 20.23 25.30
CA ALA A 175 7.27 19.76 26.50
C ALA A 175 6.81 20.95 27.35
#